data_AF-A0A945NII7-F1
#
_entry.id   AF-A0A945NII7-F1
#
_cell.length_a   1.000
_cell.length_b   1.000
_cell.length_c   1.000
_cell.angle_alpha   90.00
_cell.angle_beta   90.00
_cell.angle_gamma   90.00
#
_symmetry.space_group_name_H-M   'P 1'
#
loop_
_entity.id
_entity.type
_entity.pdbx_description
1 polymer ?
#
loop_
_entity_poly.entity_id
_entity_poly.type
_entity_poly.pdbx_seq_one_letter_code
_entity_poly.pdbx_strand_id
1 'polypeptide(L)'
;MDPQTDTEPGAEGEADADVQASLQNILLSIASIGADADRETLVATIDQSIEAIIVAILAEEKPTAPSPDLAKSVEVAMQFLEACAATDDEEFRNHIAARAQELLAVLTTGKRPAAEPEPVDPKYEVHHDVFEEAYADYFCDYILGRLQEFHIELDEAQPAYLLRPAFAENFIKAVREFVLPGMISNRRIRNMSDSVIQSNFHQAHFFSEFVKPTEENVVRLIWNSIMTDFHVELKKSEPGPEADDKPAEKKGGLLGSLKKKKKEKPAAKTAKTVASSNDKADGFWAMLQAGAANGDYDAPKIEDFGIFAVLMDYYQEIIDENKDAVRQLLEQEMGVDDEEVDREGREGATRDWLYKMVPNLPPHLGELLVLWCFHKYKDMFNPSIAKSFLAGQGTTNKARRRAVPYFYRWFNPEDYPVEELDPYASESGEA
;
A
#
# COMPACT_ATOMS: atom_id res chain seq x y z
N MET A 1 13.57 63.01 12.14
CA MET A 1 13.46 62.12 13.31
C MET A 1 12.84 60.85 12.80
N ASP A 2 13.70 59.93 12.38
CA ASP A 2 13.30 58.59 11.93
C ASP A 2 12.87 57.75 13.14
N PRO A 3 11.86 56.88 13.01
CA PRO A 3 11.59 55.86 14.01
C PRO A 3 12.48 54.64 13.73
N GLN A 4 13.31 54.27 14.71
CA GLN A 4 14.04 53.01 14.75
C GLN A 4 13.05 51.85 14.84
N THR A 5 13.14 50.91 13.91
CA THR A 5 12.58 49.56 14.00
C THR A 5 13.62 48.68 14.70
N ASP A 6 13.35 48.29 15.94
CA ASP A 6 14.05 47.18 16.59
C ASP A 6 13.46 45.87 16.06
N THR A 7 14.17 45.24 15.14
CA THR A 7 13.98 43.83 14.76
C THR A 7 15.01 43.01 15.54
N GLU A 8 14.55 42.17 16.47
CA GLU A 8 15.36 41.10 17.07
C GLU A 8 15.83 40.12 15.98
N PRO A 9 17.15 39.85 15.84
CA PRO A 9 17.65 38.74 15.05
C PRO A 9 17.87 37.56 16.00
N GLY A 10 16.85 36.72 16.20
CA GLY A 10 16.88 35.74 17.30
C GLY A 10 16.61 34.27 16.96
N ALA A 11 15.87 33.93 15.90
CA ALA A 11 15.38 32.54 15.73
C ALA A 11 16.06 31.74 14.61
N GLU A 12 16.45 32.38 13.50
CA GLU A 12 17.12 31.68 12.40
C GLU A 12 18.60 31.40 12.70
N GLY A 13 19.26 32.27 13.47
CA GLY A 13 20.67 32.11 13.82
C GLY A 13 20.95 31.09 14.94
N GLU A 14 19.96 30.76 15.77
CA GLU A 14 20.10 29.76 16.82
C GLU A 14 19.98 28.33 16.28
N ALA A 15 19.04 28.08 15.36
CA ALA A 15 18.90 26.77 14.71
C ALA A 15 20.10 26.43 13.80
N ASP A 16 20.63 27.41 13.07
CA ASP A 16 21.82 27.23 12.22
C ASP A 16 23.09 27.00 13.07
N ALA A 17 23.19 27.68 14.22
CA ALA A 17 24.29 27.49 15.16
C ALA A 17 24.26 26.11 15.85
N ASP A 18 23.08 25.60 16.16
CA ASP A 18 22.90 24.28 16.81
C ASP A 18 23.18 23.13 15.82
N VAL A 19 22.78 23.29 14.55
CA VAL A 19 23.15 22.36 13.47
C VAL A 19 24.65 22.41 13.17
N GLN A 20 25.25 23.61 13.09
CA GLN A 20 26.71 23.73 12.91
C GLN A 20 27.50 23.15 14.09
N ALA A 21 27.06 23.38 15.33
CA ALA A 21 27.67 22.79 16.52
C ALA A 21 27.54 21.25 16.51
N SER A 22 26.40 20.71 16.09
CA SER A 22 26.16 19.28 15.92
C SER A 22 27.09 18.67 14.85
N LEU A 23 27.22 19.31 13.68
CA LEU A 23 28.13 18.87 12.61
C LEU A 23 29.61 18.91 13.03
N GLN A 24 30.02 19.95 13.76
CA GLN A 24 31.37 20.05 14.27
C GLN A 24 31.66 18.99 15.36
N ASN A 25 30.66 18.66 16.18
CA ASN A 25 30.73 17.57 17.15
C ASN A 25 30.80 16.18 16.49
N ILE A 26 30.13 15.98 15.34
CA ILE A 26 30.20 14.75 14.54
C ILE A 26 31.61 14.57 13.97
N LEU A 27 32.19 15.62 13.39
CA LEU A 27 33.57 15.59 12.88
C LEU A 27 34.59 15.35 13.99
N LEU A 28 34.38 15.92 15.18
CA LEU A 28 35.20 15.67 16.36
C LEU A 28 35.03 14.23 16.88
N SER A 29 33.82 13.66 16.80
CA SER A 29 33.55 12.29 17.22
C SER A 29 34.24 11.28 16.32
N ILE A 30 34.15 11.45 14.99
CA ILE A 30 34.89 10.64 14.02
C ILE A 30 36.41 10.77 14.23
N ALA A 31 36.92 11.99 14.49
CA ALA A 31 38.34 12.23 14.73
C ALA A 31 38.84 11.71 16.10
N SER A 32 37.93 11.49 17.06
CA SER A 32 38.25 11.03 18.42
C SER A 32 38.34 9.51 18.57
N ILE A 33 38.01 8.76 17.50
CA ILE A 33 38.15 7.31 17.46
C ILE A 33 39.63 6.95 17.60
N GLY A 34 40.01 6.49 18.78
CA GLY A 34 41.37 5.99 19.05
C GLY A 34 41.64 4.71 18.27
N ALA A 35 42.93 4.44 17.98
CA ALA A 35 43.35 3.23 17.27
C ALA A 35 42.98 1.91 17.98
N ASP A 36 42.55 1.97 19.26
CA ASP A 36 42.20 0.84 20.12
C ASP A 36 40.68 0.69 20.37
N ALA A 37 39.83 1.44 19.66
CA ALA A 37 38.37 1.32 19.80
C ALA A 37 37.88 -0.08 19.38
N ASP A 38 36.99 -0.67 20.17
CA ASP A 38 36.39 -1.96 19.81
C ASP A 38 35.41 -1.83 18.63
N ARG A 39 35.19 -2.96 17.94
CA ARG A 39 34.43 -3.03 16.69
C ARG A 39 33.01 -2.49 16.83
N GLU A 40 32.32 -2.77 17.93
CA GLU A 40 30.93 -2.35 18.15
C GLU A 40 30.84 -0.84 18.35
N THR A 41 31.75 -0.28 19.14
CA THR A 41 31.85 1.16 19.34
C THR A 41 32.16 1.89 18.03
N LEU A 42 33.04 1.32 17.20
CA LEU A 42 33.40 1.89 15.90
C LEU A 42 32.20 1.92 14.95
N VAL A 43 31.48 0.80 14.82
CA VAL A 43 30.28 0.69 13.98
C VAL A 43 29.19 1.66 14.44
N ALA A 44 28.86 1.68 15.73
CA ALA A 44 27.82 2.55 16.27
C ALA A 44 28.12 4.05 16.04
N THR A 45 29.39 4.45 16.21
CA THR A 45 29.82 5.83 16.00
C THR A 45 29.69 6.22 14.52
N ILE A 46 30.03 5.32 13.61
CA ILE A 46 29.91 5.54 12.17
C ILE A 46 28.45 5.65 11.78
N ASP A 47 27.60 4.75 12.24
CA ASP A 47 26.18 4.75 11.91
C ASP A 47 25.51 6.04 12.35
N GLN A 48 25.73 6.44 13.61
CA GLN A 48 25.21 7.67 14.17
C GLN A 48 25.69 8.92 13.42
N SER A 49 26.98 8.95 13.06
CA SER A 49 27.58 10.09 12.36
C SER A 49 27.05 10.23 10.94
N ILE A 50 26.98 9.12 10.19
CA ILE A 50 26.45 9.10 8.83
C ILE A 50 24.95 9.40 8.83
N GLU A 51 24.21 8.89 9.82
CA GLU A 51 22.77 9.15 9.95
C GLU A 51 22.48 10.63 10.17
N ALA A 52 23.22 11.27 11.08
CA ALA A 52 23.05 12.69 11.33
C ALA A 52 23.37 13.55 10.10
N ILE A 53 24.39 13.18 9.31
CA ILE A 53 24.71 13.84 8.04
C ILE A 53 23.58 13.64 7.02
N ILE A 54 23.05 12.42 6.87
CA ILE A 54 21.93 12.14 5.96
C ILE A 54 20.69 12.96 6.32
N VAL A 55 20.33 13.00 7.61
CA VAL A 55 19.19 13.79 8.10
C VAL A 55 19.38 15.28 7.79
N ALA A 56 20.59 15.82 8.00
CA ALA A 56 20.91 17.20 7.68
C ALA A 56 20.77 17.50 6.17
N ILE A 57 21.21 16.58 5.30
CA ILE A 57 21.09 16.74 3.84
C ILE A 57 19.63 16.76 3.41
N LEU A 58 18.83 15.84 3.95
CA LEU A 58 17.41 15.73 3.62
C LEU A 58 16.57 16.89 4.14
N ALA A 59 17.05 17.61 5.16
CA ALA A 59 16.41 18.81 5.69
C ALA A 59 16.65 20.07 4.84
N GLU A 60 17.63 20.06 3.93
CA GLU A 60 17.88 21.22 3.06
C GLU A 60 16.81 21.40 1.97
N GLU A 61 16.57 22.65 1.55
CA GLU A 61 15.64 22.93 0.44
C GLU A 61 16.06 22.25 -0.89
N LYS A 62 17.36 21.98 -1.06
CA LYS A 62 17.93 21.28 -2.22
C LYS A 62 18.93 20.21 -1.77
N PRO A 63 18.47 19.02 -1.36
CA PRO A 63 19.33 17.96 -0.86
C PRO A 63 20.43 17.50 -1.84
N THR A 64 20.22 17.67 -3.15
CA THR A 64 21.21 17.33 -4.19
C THR A 64 22.30 18.39 -4.40
N ALA A 65 22.20 19.53 -3.72
CA ALA A 65 23.16 20.62 -3.75
C ALA A 65 23.31 21.21 -2.34
N PRO A 66 23.88 20.45 -1.39
CA PRO A 66 23.95 20.84 0.01
C PRO A 66 24.77 22.10 0.21
N SER A 67 24.54 22.79 1.32
CA SER A 67 25.32 23.94 1.77
C SER A 67 26.83 23.63 1.83
N PRO A 68 27.72 24.63 1.67
CA PRO A 68 29.16 24.41 1.66
C PRO A 68 29.71 23.69 2.91
N ASP A 69 29.12 23.96 4.07
CA ASP A 69 29.54 23.35 5.34
C ASP A 69 29.12 21.88 5.43
N LEU A 70 27.92 21.55 4.95
CA LEU A 70 27.43 20.18 4.88
C LEU A 70 28.17 19.37 3.81
N ALA A 71 28.45 19.97 2.65
CA ALA A 71 29.27 19.38 1.60
C ALA A 71 30.67 19.02 2.11
N LYS A 72 31.28 19.87 2.95
CA LYS A 72 32.56 19.58 3.60
C LYS A 72 32.46 18.44 4.62
N SER A 73 31.37 18.39 5.39
CA SER A 73 31.14 17.32 6.37
C SER A 73 30.99 15.96 5.68
N VAL A 74 30.27 15.94 4.57
CA VAL A 74 30.15 14.81 3.66
C VAL A 74 31.51 14.36 3.12
N GLU A 75 32.33 15.29 2.64
CA GLU A 75 33.65 14.99 2.11
C GLU A 75 34.53 14.30 3.17
N VAL A 76 34.54 14.83 4.40
CA VAL A 76 35.31 14.23 5.50
C VAL A 76 34.78 12.85 5.88
N ALA A 77 33.46 12.67 5.93
CA ALA A 77 32.84 11.38 6.22
C ALA A 77 33.19 10.34 5.14
N MET A 78 33.14 10.71 3.86
CA MET A 78 33.52 9.83 2.75
C MET A 78 35.00 9.44 2.81
N GLN A 79 35.91 10.38 3.07
CA GLN A 79 37.33 10.09 3.25
C GLN A 79 37.59 9.14 4.42
N PHE A 80 36.84 9.29 5.51
CA PHE A 80 36.92 8.40 6.66
C PHE A 80 36.44 6.99 6.32
N LEU A 81 35.27 6.86 5.67
CA LEU A 81 34.75 5.57 5.23
C LEU A 81 35.70 4.86 4.23
N GLU A 82 36.31 5.60 3.30
CA GLU A 82 37.33 5.08 2.40
C GLU A 82 38.57 4.56 3.17
N ALA A 83 39.01 5.26 4.21
CA ALA A 83 40.10 4.80 5.07
C ALA A 83 39.71 3.53 5.85
N CYS A 84 38.47 3.45 6.34
CA CYS A 84 37.92 2.26 6.97
C CYS A 84 37.75 1.08 5.99
N ALA A 85 37.72 1.30 4.67
CA ALA A 85 37.63 0.20 3.70
C ALA A 85 38.93 -0.62 3.56
N ALA A 86 40.04 -0.15 4.13
CA ALA A 86 41.36 -0.79 4.04
C ALA A 86 41.62 -1.89 5.09
N THR A 87 40.63 -2.27 5.91
CA THR A 87 40.79 -3.33 6.94
C THR A 87 40.67 -4.74 6.36
N ASP A 88 41.27 -5.73 7.03
CA ASP A 88 41.14 -7.15 6.66
C ASP A 88 39.81 -7.81 7.09
N ASP A 89 38.95 -7.10 7.84
CA ASP A 89 37.62 -7.56 8.27
C ASP A 89 36.58 -7.35 7.15
N GLU A 90 36.11 -8.45 6.57
CA GLU A 90 35.11 -8.45 5.48
C GLU A 90 33.73 -7.94 5.91
N GLU A 91 33.28 -8.31 7.11
CA GLU A 91 31.95 -7.93 7.62
C GLU A 91 31.92 -6.42 7.91
N PHE A 92 32.97 -5.92 8.53
CA PHE A 92 33.15 -4.48 8.76
C PHE A 92 33.29 -3.72 7.43
N ARG A 93 34.09 -4.21 6.46
CA ARG A 93 34.20 -3.56 5.15
C ARG A 93 32.88 -3.48 4.40
N ASN A 94 32.06 -4.53 4.45
CA ASN A 94 30.74 -4.54 3.82
C ASN A 94 29.80 -3.51 4.47
N HIS A 95 29.82 -3.41 5.80
CA HIS A 95 29.05 -2.40 6.53
C HIS A 95 29.45 -0.96 6.15
N ILE A 96 30.76 -0.68 6.12
CA ILE A 96 31.30 0.62 5.72
C ILE A 96 30.94 0.97 4.27
N ALA A 97 31.02 -0.02 3.36
CA ALA A 97 30.64 0.17 1.97
C ALA A 97 29.14 0.49 1.83
N ALA A 98 28.27 -0.18 2.58
CA ALA A 98 26.83 0.10 2.58
C ALA A 98 26.53 1.53 3.04
N ARG A 99 27.13 1.99 4.16
CA ARG A 99 26.94 3.36 4.64
C ARG A 99 27.49 4.42 3.67
N ALA A 100 28.62 4.15 3.01
CA ALA A 100 29.16 5.04 1.98
C ALA A 100 28.22 5.14 0.76
N GLN A 101 27.65 4.01 0.33
CA GLN A 101 26.70 3.96 -0.77
C GLN A 101 25.41 4.71 -0.43
N GLU A 102 24.90 4.56 0.79
CA GLU A 102 23.71 5.27 1.25
C GLU A 102 23.91 6.80 1.24
N LEU A 103 25.03 7.26 1.80
CA LEU A 103 25.36 8.69 1.82
C LEU A 103 25.50 9.24 0.39
N LEU A 104 26.16 8.51 -0.51
CA LEU A 104 26.29 8.88 -1.92
C LEU A 104 24.94 8.91 -2.64
N ALA A 105 24.05 7.95 -2.38
CA ALA A 105 22.72 7.90 -2.96
C ALA A 105 21.88 9.11 -2.52
N VAL A 106 21.95 9.49 -1.24
CA VAL A 106 21.25 10.68 -0.72
C VAL A 106 21.78 11.95 -1.40
N LEU A 107 23.09 12.11 -1.55
CA LEU A 107 23.69 13.27 -2.22
C LEU A 107 23.31 13.40 -3.69
N THR A 108 23.21 12.26 -4.38
CA THR A 108 22.97 12.26 -5.83
C THR A 108 21.49 12.36 -6.18
N THR A 109 20.62 11.78 -5.35
CA THR A 109 19.17 11.67 -5.63
C THR A 109 18.30 12.58 -4.77
N GLY A 110 18.83 13.09 -3.66
CA GLY A 110 18.08 13.84 -2.65
C GLY A 110 17.05 13.01 -1.90
N LYS A 111 17.21 11.68 -1.90
CA LYS A 111 16.32 10.71 -1.25
C LYS A 111 17.13 9.61 -0.60
N ARG A 112 16.63 9.06 0.51
CA ARG A 112 17.17 7.81 1.06
C ARG A 112 16.93 6.69 0.02
N PRO A 113 17.94 5.88 -0.32
CA PRO A 113 17.71 4.68 -1.11
C PRO A 113 16.74 3.78 -0.35
N ALA A 114 15.75 3.21 -1.04
CA ALA A 114 14.92 2.16 -0.45
C ALA A 114 15.85 1.11 0.15
N ALA A 115 15.61 0.70 1.40
CA ALA A 115 16.45 -0.28 2.06
C ALA A 115 16.58 -1.48 1.13
N GLU A 116 17.81 -1.84 0.73
CA GLU A 116 18.00 -3.15 0.12
C GLU A 116 17.48 -4.17 1.13
N PRO A 117 16.54 -5.05 0.75
CA PRO A 117 16.03 -6.04 1.68
C PRO A 117 17.23 -6.82 2.22
N GLU A 118 17.33 -6.95 3.56
CA GLU A 118 18.40 -7.73 4.16
C GLU A 118 18.52 -9.06 3.41
N PRO A 119 19.73 -9.51 3.04
CA PRO A 119 19.90 -10.76 2.34
C PRO A 119 19.26 -11.87 3.17
N VAL A 120 18.13 -12.38 2.67
CA VAL A 120 17.41 -13.49 3.30
C VAL A 120 18.43 -14.62 3.41
N ASP A 121 18.67 -15.08 4.64
CA ASP A 121 19.57 -16.19 4.88
C ASP A 121 19.14 -17.36 3.97
N PRO A 122 19.98 -17.80 3.01
CA PRO A 122 19.60 -18.78 1.99
C PRO A 122 19.09 -20.11 2.58
N LYS A 123 19.39 -20.38 3.86
CA LYS A 123 18.89 -21.58 4.55
C LYS A 123 17.39 -21.55 4.86
N TYR A 124 16.74 -20.38 4.76
CA TYR A 124 15.32 -20.18 5.03
C TYR A 124 14.50 -19.82 3.78
N GLU A 125 15.15 -19.55 2.64
CA GLU A 125 14.43 -19.46 1.37
C GLU A 125 13.94 -20.86 0.97
N VAL A 126 12.63 -21.02 0.81
CA VAL A 126 12.06 -22.16 0.10
C VAL A 126 12.70 -22.15 -1.29
N HIS A 127 13.36 -23.23 -1.71
CA HIS A 127 13.89 -23.34 -3.07
C HIS A 127 13.01 -24.29 -3.89
N HIS A 128 12.62 -23.83 -5.08
CA HIS A 128 11.89 -24.67 -6.03
C HIS A 128 12.84 -25.25 -7.07
N ASP A 129 12.53 -26.45 -7.55
CA ASP A 129 13.28 -27.08 -8.64
C ASP A 129 12.72 -26.77 -10.03
N VAL A 130 11.48 -26.27 -10.08
CA VAL A 130 10.70 -26.07 -11.30
C VAL A 130 10.18 -24.64 -11.34
N PHE A 131 10.41 -23.94 -12.46
CA PHE A 131 10.01 -22.54 -12.62
C PHE A 131 8.51 -22.33 -12.41
N GLU A 132 7.67 -23.21 -12.96
CA GLU A 132 6.22 -23.09 -12.87
C GLU A 132 5.71 -23.18 -11.42
N GLU A 133 6.35 -24.02 -10.60
CA GLU A 133 6.03 -24.14 -9.17
C GLU A 133 6.49 -22.88 -8.42
N ALA A 134 7.73 -22.44 -8.66
CA ALA A 134 8.28 -21.22 -8.08
C ALA A 134 7.44 -19.99 -8.40
N TYR A 135 7.13 -19.79 -9.69
CA TYR A 135 6.32 -18.69 -10.16
C TYR A 135 4.93 -18.73 -9.54
N ALA A 136 4.29 -19.90 -9.47
CA ALA A 136 2.95 -20.03 -8.90
C ALA A 136 2.93 -19.71 -7.40
N ASP A 137 3.88 -20.26 -6.64
CA ASP A 137 3.94 -20.08 -5.19
C ASP A 137 4.27 -18.63 -4.84
N TYR A 138 5.34 -18.06 -5.41
CA TYR A 138 5.70 -16.68 -5.10
C TYR A 138 4.72 -15.65 -5.68
N PHE A 139 4.05 -15.92 -6.81
CA PHE A 139 2.98 -15.03 -7.27
C PHE A 139 1.80 -15.03 -6.29
N CYS A 140 1.41 -16.20 -5.77
CA CYS A 140 0.39 -16.30 -4.74
C CYS A 140 0.82 -15.60 -3.44
N ASP A 141 2.06 -15.79 -2.98
CA ASP A 141 2.59 -15.13 -1.78
C ASP A 141 2.63 -13.61 -1.94
N TYR A 142 3.04 -13.14 -3.12
CA TYR A 142 3.06 -11.72 -3.45
C TYR A 142 1.65 -11.12 -3.38
N ILE A 143 0.66 -11.73 -4.04
CA ILE A 143 -0.73 -11.26 -4.00
C ILE A 143 -1.33 -11.38 -2.59
N LEU A 144 -0.95 -12.41 -1.82
CA LEU A 144 -1.40 -12.59 -0.44
C LEU A 144 -0.88 -11.48 0.46
N GLY A 145 0.42 -11.18 0.40
CA GLY A 145 1.02 -10.07 1.15
C GLY A 145 0.30 -8.76 0.84
N ARG A 146 -0.04 -8.54 -0.43
CA ARG A 146 -0.79 -7.35 -0.88
C ARG A 146 -2.21 -7.26 -0.34
N LEU A 147 -2.84 -8.38 0.00
CA LEU A 147 -4.15 -8.37 0.68
C LEU A 147 -3.99 -8.21 2.19
N GLN A 148 -2.96 -8.84 2.75
CA GLN A 148 -2.64 -8.79 4.18
C GLN A 148 -2.38 -7.38 4.69
N GLU A 149 -1.91 -6.46 3.84
CA GLU A 149 -1.78 -5.03 4.15
C GLU A 149 -3.06 -4.39 4.72
N PHE A 150 -4.22 -4.92 4.35
CA PHE A 150 -5.52 -4.41 4.74
C PHE A 150 -6.24 -5.33 5.74
N HIS A 151 -5.60 -6.38 6.23
CA HIS A 151 -6.22 -7.22 7.25
C HIS A 151 -6.32 -6.50 8.58
N ILE A 152 -7.39 -6.80 9.31
CA ILE A 152 -7.57 -6.37 10.69
C ILE A 152 -8.05 -7.56 11.50
N GLU A 153 -7.40 -7.78 12.64
CA GLU A 153 -7.89 -8.68 13.67
C GLU A 153 -9.03 -7.98 14.39
N LEU A 154 -10.26 -8.43 14.14
CA LEU A 154 -11.47 -7.90 14.78
C LEU A 154 -12.26 -9.05 15.35
N ASP A 155 -12.59 -8.95 16.64
CA ASP A 155 -13.48 -9.88 17.36
C ASP A 155 -14.92 -9.85 16.82
N GLU A 156 -15.29 -8.75 16.16
CA GLU A 156 -16.61 -8.54 15.59
C GLU A 156 -16.68 -9.00 14.12
N ALA A 157 -17.86 -9.46 13.70
CA ALA A 157 -18.20 -9.72 12.32
C ALA A 157 -18.33 -8.41 11.51
N GLN A 158 -17.20 -7.79 11.14
CA GLN A 158 -17.14 -6.80 10.07
C GLN A 158 -17.39 -7.45 8.69
N PRO A 159 -18.30 -6.87 7.88
CA PRO A 159 -18.69 -7.40 6.57
C PRO A 159 -17.67 -7.13 5.46
N ALA A 160 -16.73 -6.19 5.61
CA ALA A 160 -15.81 -5.82 4.53
C ALA A 160 -14.82 -6.96 4.20
N TYR A 161 -15.04 -7.66 3.09
CA TYR A 161 -14.29 -8.86 2.74
C TYR A 161 -12.78 -8.61 2.56
N LEU A 162 -12.38 -7.44 2.05
CA LEU A 162 -10.97 -7.08 1.86
C LEU A 162 -10.20 -6.99 3.17
N LEU A 163 -10.89 -6.82 4.30
CA LEU A 163 -10.26 -6.74 5.61
C LEU A 163 -10.12 -8.11 6.29
N ARG A 164 -10.57 -9.19 5.65
CA ARG A 164 -10.67 -10.52 6.25
C ARG A 164 -9.63 -11.52 5.72
N PRO A 165 -8.85 -12.18 6.60
CA PRO A 165 -7.94 -13.25 6.21
C PRO A 165 -8.61 -14.39 5.42
N ALA A 166 -9.82 -14.78 5.83
CA ALA A 166 -10.58 -15.84 5.16
C ALA A 166 -10.89 -15.53 3.69
N PHE A 167 -11.12 -14.26 3.35
CA PHE A 167 -11.28 -13.85 1.96
C PHE A 167 -9.98 -14.00 1.19
N ALA A 168 -8.86 -13.52 1.75
CA ALA A 168 -7.56 -13.60 1.08
C ALA A 168 -7.18 -15.06 0.77
N GLU A 169 -7.38 -15.99 1.71
CA GLU A 169 -7.14 -17.42 1.47
C GLU A 169 -7.97 -17.97 0.30
N ASN A 170 -9.26 -17.64 0.23
CA ASN A 170 -10.14 -18.08 -0.84
C ASN A 170 -9.79 -17.41 -2.17
N PHE A 171 -9.39 -16.14 -2.14
CA PHE A 171 -8.92 -15.41 -3.31
C PHE A 171 -7.65 -16.05 -3.88
N ILE A 172 -6.68 -16.40 -3.04
CA ILE A 172 -5.45 -17.06 -3.48
C ILE A 172 -5.71 -18.46 -4.04
N LYS A 173 -6.64 -19.23 -3.45
CA LYS A 173 -7.09 -20.50 -4.05
C LYS A 173 -7.69 -20.27 -5.44
N ALA A 174 -8.51 -19.23 -5.62
CA ALA A 174 -9.13 -18.91 -6.90
C ALA A 174 -8.10 -18.45 -7.95
N VAL A 175 -7.11 -17.65 -7.54
CA VAL A 175 -5.98 -17.25 -8.38
C VAL A 175 -5.20 -18.48 -8.83
N ARG A 176 -4.88 -19.40 -7.91
CA ARG A 176 -4.14 -20.62 -8.21
C ARG A 176 -4.86 -21.54 -9.19
N GLU A 177 -6.18 -21.69 -9.04
CA GLU A 177 -6.96 -22.61 -9.87
C GLU A 177 -7.32 -22.02 -11.25
N PHE A 178 -7.70 -20.74 -11.31
CA PHE A 178 -8.32 -20.16 -12.52
C PHE A 178 -7.45 -19.14 -13.26
N VAL A 179 -6.51 -18.49 -12.56
CA VAL A 179 -5.66 -17.42 -13.14
C VAL A 179 -4.29 -17.97 -13.54
N LEU A 180 -3.57 -18.61 -12.61
CA LEU A 180 -2.19 -19.06 -12.81
C LEU A 180 -1.99 -19.97 -14.03
N PRO A 181 -2.88 -20.94 -14.36
CA PRO A 181 -2.71 -21.73 -15.58
C PRO A 181 -2.72 -20.89 -16.86
N GLY A 182 -3.47 -19.79 -16.88
CA GLY A 182 -3.49 -18.83 -17.97
C GLY A 182 -2.21 -17.99 -18.04
N MET A 183 -1.68 -17.60 -16.89
CA MET A 183 -0.42 -16.85 -16.81
C MET A 183 0.78 -17.70 -17.27
N ILE A 184 0.93 -18.90 -16.72
CA ILE A 184 2.06 -19.80 -17.01
C ILE A 184 2.09 -20.20 -18.49
N SER A 185 0.93 -20.44 -19.12
CA SER A 185 0.86 -20.77 -20.55
C SER A 185 1.13 -19.58 -21.48
N ASN A 186 1.11 -18.35 -20.95
CA ASN A 186 1.36 -17.13 -21.72
C ASN A 186 2.79 -17.15 -22.29
N ARG A 187 2.92 -16.78 -23.58
CA ARG A 187 4.21 -16.77 -24.28
C ARG A 187 5.25 -15.92 -23.55
N ARG A 188 4.87 -14.77 -22.97
CA ARG A 188 5.83 -13.88 -22.33
C ARG A 188 6.37 -14.46 -21.01
N ILE A 189 5.53 -15.15 -20.24
CA ILE A 189 5.95 -15.87 -19.03
C ILE A 189 6.82 -17.07 -19.39
N ARG A 190 6.52 -17.79 -20.47
CA ARG A 190 7.39 -18.87 -20.97
C ARG A 190 8.77 -18.36 -21.40
N ASN A 191 8.83 -17.23 -22.11
CA ASN A 191 10.11 -16.61 -22.46
C ASN A 191 10.89 -16.18 -21.21
N MET A 192 10.22 -15.74 -20.15
CA MET A 192 10.85 -15.43 -18.86
C MET A 192 11.41 -16.71 -18.23
N SER A 193 10.63 -17.80 -18.20
CA SER A 193 11.08 -19.12 -17.74
C SER A 193 12.37 -19.56 -18.43
N ASP A 194 12.45 -19.42 -19.76
CA ASP A 194 13.66 -19.78 -20.54
C ASP A 194 14.90 -18.94 -20.20
N SER A 195 14.72 -17.76 -19.58
CA SER A 195 15.79 -16.81 -19.25
C SER A 195 16.27 -16.87 -17.80
N VAL A 196 15.50 -17.48 -16.90
CA VAL A 196 15.81 -17.55 -15.47
C VAL A 196 16.55 -18.85 -15.17
N ILE A 197 17.74 -18.75 -14.59
CA ILE A 197 18.52 -19.92 -14.14
C ILE A 197 17.92 -20.49 -12.85
N GLN A 198 18.01 -21.81 -12.65
CA GLN A 198 17.42 -22.49 -11.49
C GLN A 198 17.88 -21.93 -10.13
N SER A 199 19.13 -21.44 -10.03
CA SER A 199 19.62 -20.83 -8.79
C SER A 199 18.83 -19.57 -8.40
N ASN A 200 18.07 -18.98 -9.32
CA ASN A 200 17.23 -17.82 -9.09
C ASN A 200 15.77 -18.20 -8.80
N PHE A 201 15.47 -19.49 -8.55
CA PHE A 201 14.13 -19.95 -8.17
C PHE A 201 13.86 -19.72 -6.69
N HIS A 202 13.95 -18.46 -6.27
CA HIS A 202 13.74 -18.01 -4.89
C HIS A 202 12.92 -16.72 -4.86
N GLN A 203 12.35 -16.40 -3.69
CA GLN A 203 11.32 -15.36 -3.55
C GLN A 203 11.81 -13.98 -4.00
N ALA A 204 13.00 -13.57 -3.56
CA ALA A 204 13.53 -12.24 -3.84
C ALA A 204 13.63 -11.97 -5.35
N HIS A 205 14.06 -12.96 -6.13
CA HIS A 205 14.14 -12.83 -7.59
C HIS A 205 12.76 -12.61 -8.21
N PHE A 206 11.78 -13.46 -7.90
CA PHE A 206 10.43 -13.31 -8.45
C PHE A 206 9.74 -12.02 -8.01
N PHE A 207 9.91 -11.62 -6.74
CA PHE A 207 9.35 -10.37 -6.24
C PHE A 207 9.95 -9.16 -7.00
N SER A 208 11.25 -9.18 -7.31
CA SER A 208 11.89 -8.15 -8.13
C SER A 208 11.29 -8.07 -9.55
N GLU A 209 10.86 -9.20 -10.12
CA GLU A 209 10.15 -9.23 -11.41
C GLU A 209 8.72 -8.66 -11.29
N PHE A 210 8.04 -8.90 -10.16
CA PHE A 210 6.65 -8.48 -9.93
C PHE A 210 6.50 -6.98 -9.62
N VAL A 211 7.55 -6.32 -9.14
CA VAL A 211 7.57 -4.89 -8.81
C VAL A 211 8.15 -4.00 -9.91
N LYS A 212 8.54 -4.57 -11.06
CA LYS A 212 9.08 -3.80 -12.18
C LYS A 212 8.15 -2.63 -12.58
N PRO A 213 8.70 -1.53 -13.13
CA PRO A 213 7.92 -0.43 -13.68
C PRO A 213 6.84 -0.91 -14.66
N THR A 214 5.73 -0.18 -14.72
CA THR A 214 4.53 -0.54 -15.48
C THR A 214 4.83 -0.92 -16.94
N GLU A 215 5.75 -0.21 -17.58
CA GLU A 215 6.13 -0.38 -18.98
C GLU A 215 6.85 -1.70 -19.25
N GLU A 216 7.51 -2.25 -18.23
CA GLU A 216 8.37 -3.45 -18.31
C GLU A 216 7.73 -4.67 -17.63
N ASN A 217 6.72 -4.45 -16.79
CA ASN A 217 6.12 -5.48 -15.96
C ASN A 217 5.12 -6.36 -16.74
N VAL A 218 5.67 -7.40 -17.35
CA VAL A 218 4.90 -8.42 -18.10
C VAL A 218 3.87 -9.12 -17.21
N VAL A 219 4.21 -9.40 -15.95
CA VAL A 219 3.33 -10.10 -15.01
C VAL A 219 2.08 -9.27 -14.74
N ARG A 220 2.26 -7.99 -14.42
CA ARG A 220 1.18 -7.00 -14.25
C ARG A 220 0.31 -6.87 -15.49
N LEU A 221 0.91 -6.78 -16.69
CA LEU A 221 0.16 -6.68 -17.94
C LEU A 221 -0.79 -7.88 -18.13
N ILE A 222 -0.30 -9.10 -17.86
CA ILE A 222 -1.10 -10.32 -17.99
C ILE A 222 -2.18 -10.39 -16.92
N TRP A 223 -1.84 -10.07 -15.67
CA TRP A 223 -2.79 -9.99 -14.56
C TRP A 223 -3.97 -9.06 -14.89
N ASN A 224 -3.68 -7.83 -15.31
CA ASN A 224 -4.69 -6.83 -15.64
C ASN A 224 -5.56 -7.25 -16.83
N SER A 225 -4.97 -7.91 -17.83
CA SER A 225 -5.74 -8.49 -18.94
C SER A 225 -6.72 -9.55 -18.44
N ILE A 226 -6.28 -10.48 -17.58
CA ILE A 226 -7.14 -11.55 -17.05
C ILE A 226 -8.27 -10.96 -16.20
N MET A 227 -7.97 -10.02 -15.30
CA MET A 227 -9.00 -9.36 -14.48
C MET A 227 -10.03 -8.63 -15.34
N THR A 228 -9.58 -7.94 -16.40
CA THR A 228 -10.48 -7.28 -17.35
C THR A 228 -11.35 -8.27 -18.10
N ASP A 229 -10.76 -9.36 -18.60
CA ASP A 229 -11.48 -10.40 -19.35
C ASP A 229 -12.54 -11.09 -18.48
N PHE A 230 -12.20 -11.41 -17.23
CA PHE A 230 -13.14 -11.99 -16.26
C PHE A 230 -14.28 -11.02 -15.96
N HIS A 231 -13.98 -9.74 -15.69
CA HIS A 231 -14.99 -8.72 -15.45
C HIS A 231 -15.96 -8.57 -16.63
N VAL A 232 -15.42 -8.50 -17.85
CA VAL A 232 -16.21 -8.37 -19.08
C VAL A 232 -17.10 -9.59 -19.29
N GLU A 233 -16.59 -10.80 -19.02
CA GLU A 233 -17.37 -12.02 -19.22
C GLU A 233 -18.50 -12.15 -18.21
N LEU A 234 -18.23 -11.88 -16.92
CA LEU A 234 -19.25 -11.91 -15.88
C LEU A 234 -20.32 -10.84 -16.08
N LYS A 235 -19.96 -9.65 -16.60
CA LYS A 235 -20.96 -8.64 -16.95
C LYS A 235 -21.88 -9.03 -18.12
N LYS A 236 -21.44 -9.89 -19.03
CA LYS A 236 -22.32 -10.37 -20.11
C LYS A 236 -23.36 -11.38 -19.61
N SER A 237 -23.03 -12.10 -18.54
CA SER A 237 -23.91 -13.10 -17.93
C SER A 237 -24.86 -12.51 -16.89
N GLU A 238 -24.65 -11.25 -16.46
CA GLU A 238 -25.64 -10.53 -15.66
C GLU A 238 -26.96 -10.35 -16.45
N PRO A 239 -28.11 -10.75 -15.88
CA PRO A 239 -29.39 -10.39 -16.46
C PRO A 239 -29.47 -8.85 -16.52
N GLY A 240 -29.63 -8.31 -17.74
CA GLY A 240 -29.72 -6.87 -17.94
C GLY A 240 -30.83 -6.26 -17.05
N PRO A 241 -30.74 -4.95 -16.74
CA PRO A 241 -31.80 -4.29 -15.99
C PRO A 241 -33.11 -4.54 -16.71
N GLU A 242 -34.12 -5.05 -15.98
CA GLU A 242 -35.48 -5.20 -16.50
C GLU A 242 -35.85 -3.88 -17.15
N ALA A 243 -35.94 -3.87 -18.47
CA ALA A 243 -36.44 -2.72 -19.18
C ALA A 243 -37.85 -2.48 -18.64
N ASP A 244 -38.12 -1.27 -18.14
CA ASP A 244 -39.46 -0.82 -17.80
C ASP A 244 -40.39 -1.12 -18.98
N ASP A 245 -41.13 -2.21 -18.88
CA ASP A 245 -42.07 -2.70 -19.88
C ASP A 245 -43.29 -1.76 -19.87
N LYS A 246 -43.13 -0.56 -20.43
CA LYS A 246 -44.27 0.23 -20.87
C LYS A 246 -44.87 -0.50 -22.07
N PRO A 247 -46.14 -0.95 -22.01
CA PRO A 247 -46.73 -1.71 -23.09
C PRO A 247 -46.92 -0.81 -24.31
N ALA A 248 -46.06 -0.96 -25.31
CA ALA A 248 -46.28 -0.39 -26.63
C ALA A 248 -47.34 -1.23 -27.36
N GLU A 249 -48.46 -0.58 -27.72
CA GLU A 249 -49.54 -1.15 -28.52
C GLU A 249 -49.01 -1.81 -29.80
N LYS A 250 -49.20 -3.12 -29.92
CA LYS A 250 -48.95 -3.87 -31.16
C LYS A 250 -50.05 -3.58 -32.18
N LYS A 251 -49.70 -2.85 -33.24
CA LYS A 251 -50.39 -2.95 -34.52
C LYS A 251 -49.67 -3.95 -35.43
N GLY A 252 -50.38 -5.04 -35.74
CA GLY A 252 -50.43 -5.69 -37.06
C GLY A 252 -49.15 -6.27 -37.65
N GLY A 253 -49.09 -7.59 -37.77
CA GLY A 253 -48.04 -8.26 -38.54
C GLY A 253 -48.15 -9.77 -38.52
N LEU A 254 -49.24 -10.29 -39.09
CA LEU A 254 -49.41 -11.69 -39.45
C LEU A 254 -48.35 -12.03 -40.50
N LEU A 255 -47.50 -13.05 -40.27
CA LEU A 255 -46.96 -14.03 -41.25
C LEU A 255 -45.62 -14.65 -40.80
N GLY A 256 -45.63 -15.99 -40.67
CA GLY A 256 -44.48 -16.89 -40.88
C GLY A 256 -43.44 -16.92 -39.77
N SER A 257 -42.93 -18.04 -39.28
CA SER A 257 -43.01 -19.41 -39.72
C SER A 257 -42.49 -20.31 -38.58
N LEU A 258 -43.30 -21.30 -38.20
CA LEU A 258 -42.92 -22.38 -37.29
C LEU A 258 -41.92 -23.32 -37.97
N LYS A 259 -40.69 -23.43 -37.44
CA LYS A 259 -39.85 -24.62 -37.63
C LYS A 259 -39.40 -25.20 -36.28
N LYS A 260 -39.69 -26.50 -36.17
CA LYS A 260 -39.66 -27.40 -35.03
C LYS A 260 -38.27 -27.56 -34.39
N LYS A 261 -38.25 -27.53 -33.05
CA LYS A 261 -37.21 -28.08 -32.18
C LYS A 261 -36.94 -29.55 -32.52
N LYS A 262 -35.67 -29.89 -32.79
CA LYS A 262 -35.16 -31.26 -32.74
C LYS A 262 -34.34 -31.38 -31.44
N LYS A 263 -34.75 -32.32 -30.61
CA LYS A 263 -34.17 -32.64 -29.30
C LYS A 263 -33.10 -33.72 -29.53
N GLU A 264 -31.83 -33.41 -29.32
CA GLU A 264 -30.77 -34.43 -29.23
C GLU A 264 -30.33 -34.57 -27.76
N LYS A 265 -30.27 -35.83 -27.32
CA LYS A 265 -29.77 -36.26 -26.01
C LYS A 265 -28.23 -36.12 -25.96
N PRO A 266 -27.65 -35.93 -24.76
CA PRO A 266 -26.25 -35.59 -24.62
C PRO A 266 -25.36 -36.82 -24.83
N ALA A 267 -24.34 -36.67 -25.68
CA ALA A 267 -23.22 -37.60 -25.73
C ALA A 267 -22.24 -37.22 -24.61
N ALA A 268 -21.95 -38.20 -23.74
CA ALA A 268 -20.92 -38.10 -22.71
C ALA A 268 -19.56 -37.78 -23.36
N LYS A 269 -18.88 -36.74 -22.87
CA LYS A 269 -17.51 -36.40 -23.26
C LYS A 269 -16.56 -36.71 -22.12
N THR A 270 -15.60 -37.55 -22.45
CA THR A 270 -14.36 -37.85 -21.76
C THR A 270 -13.53 -36.59 -21.51
N ALA A 271 -12.89 -36.55 -20.34
CA ALA A 271 -12.11 -35.44 -19.81
C ALA A 271 -10.78 -35.20 -20.55
N LYS A 272 -10.63 -33.98 -21.06
CA LYS A 272 -9.46 -33.08 -21.08
C LYS A 272 -9.79 -31.95 -22.06
N THR A 273 -10.69 -31.07 -21.64
CA THR A 273 -10.95 -29.82 -22.34
C THR A 273 -10.36 -28.70 -21.52
N VAL A 274 -9.43 -27.96 -22.11
CA VAL A 274 -9.02 -26.65 -21.63
C VAL A 274 -10.30 -25.86 -21.40
N ALA A 275 -10.57 -25.50 -20.15
CA ALA A 275 -11.73 -24.70 -19.76
C ALA A 275 -11.78 -23.46 -20.66
N SER A 276 -12.95 -23.16 -21.23
CA SER A 276 -13.13 -21.94 -22.01
C SER A 276 -12.91 -20.72 -21.12
N SER A 277 -12.65 -19.55 -21.71
CA SER A 277 -12.47 -18.31 -20.92
C SER A 277 -13.64 -18.04 -19.98
N ASN A 278 -14.86 -18.42 -20.40
CA ASN A 278 -16.08 -18.32 -19.62
C ASN A 278 -16.06 -19.25 -18.41
N ASP A 279 -15.69 -20.51 -18.60
CA ASP A 279 -15.61 -21.49 -17.51
C ASP A 279 -14.60 -21.07 -16.43
N LYS A 280 -13.52 -20.38 -16.82
CA LYS A 280 -12.53 -19.85 -15.88
C LYS A 280 -13.05 -18.65 -15.09
N ALA A 281 -13.71 -17.70 -15.75
CA ALA A 281 -14.29 -16.53 -15.09
C ALA A 281 -15.42 -16.96 -14.12
N ASP A 282 -16.30 -17.86 -14.56
CA ASP A 282 -17.37 -18.41 -13.73
C ASP A 282 -16.83 -19.22 -12.54
N GLY A 283 -15.79 -20.04 -12.76
CA GLY A 283 -15.13 -20.82 -11.70
C GLY A 283 -14.43 -19.94 -10.67
N PHE A 284 -13.68 -18.93 -11.13
CA PHE A 284 -13.07 -17.92 -10.27
C PHE A 284 -14.13 -17.23 -9.41
N TRP A 285 -15.20 -16.75 -10.05
CA TRP A 285 -16.28 -16.05 -9.36
C TRP A 285 -17.00 -16.93 -8.35
N ALA A 286 -17.34 -18.16 -8.72
CA ALA A 286 -18.00 -19.11 -7.84
C ALA A 286 -17.18 -19.40 -6.57
N MET A 287 -15.85 -19.48 -6.68
CA MET A 287 -14.99 -19.71 -5.53
C MET A 287 -14.99 -18.50 -4.57
N LEU A 288 -14.97 -17.27 -5.09
CA LEU A 288 -15.08 -16.07 -4.26
C LEU A 288 -16.42 -15.99 -3.53
N GLN A 289 -17.51 -16.37 -4.19
CA GLN A 289 -18.87 -16.37 -3.62
C GLN A 289 -19.04 -17.47 -2.55
N ALA A 290 -18.44 -18.65 -2.75
CA ALA A 290 -18.56 -19.77 -1.82
C ALA A 290 -18.02 -19.44 -0.42
N GLY A 291 -16.91 -18.68 -0.34
CA GLY A 291 -16.36 -18.28 0.96
C GLY A 291 -17.26 -17.30 1.72
N ALA A 292 -17.94 -16.39 1.03
CA ALA A 292 -18.91 -15.49 1.65
C ALA A 292 -20.16 -16.23 2.17
N ALA A 293 -20.56 -17.34 1.53
CA ALA A 293 -21.69 -18.15 1.96
C ALA A 293 -21.50 -18.80 3.34
N ASN A 294 -20.26 -18.90 3.83
CA ASN A 294 -19.95 -19.38 5.18
C ASN A 294 -20.22 -18.32 6.27
N GLY A 295 -20.52 -17.08 5.89
CA GLY A 295 -20.88 -15.99 6.81
C GLY A 295 -19.71 -15.20 7.37
N ASP A 296 -18.49 -15.44 6.88
CA ASP A 296 -17.26 -14.83 7.41
C ASP A 296 -17.05 -13.38 6.92
N TYR A 297 -17.67 -13.01 5.78
CA TYR A 297 -17.56 -11.70 5.14
C TYR A 297 -18.64 -11.48 4.05
N ASP A 298 -18.85 -10.23 3.63
CA ASP A 298 -19.72 -9.90 2.49
C ASP A 298 -19.18 -10.47 1.19
N ALA A 299 -20.07 -11.02 0.36
CA ALA A 299 -19.71 -11.40 -0.99
C ALA A 299 -19.14 -10.21 -1.81
N PRO A 300 -18.02 -10.40 -2.52
CA PRO A 300 -17.60 -9.46 -3.56
C PRO A 300 -18.68 -9.28 -4.61
N LYS A 301 -18.67 -8.14 -5.30
CA LYS A 301 -19.54 -7.80 -6.44
C LYS A 301 -18.75 -7.77 -7.75
N ILE A 302 -19.42 -7.87 -8.89
CA ILE A 302 -18.75 -7.87 -10.20
C ILE A 302 -18.03 -6.54 -10.45
N GLU A 303 -18.54 -5.44 -9.89
CA GLU A 303 -17.85 -4.14 -9.91
C GLU A 303 -16.52 -4.16 -9.17
N ASP A 304 -16.32 -5.12 -8.26
CA ASP A 304 -15.16 -5.14 -7.40
C ASP A 304 -13.88 -5.60 -8.13
N PHE A 305 -13.95 -6.05 -9.39
CA PHE A 305 -12.76 -6.43 -10.16
C PHE A 305 -11.72 -5.31 -10.29
N GLY A 306 -12.12 -4.05 -10.14
CA GLY A 306 -11.19 -2.92 -10.05
C GLY A 306 -10.18 -3.07 -8.91
N ILE A 307 -10.62 -3.51 -7.72
CA ILE A 307 -9.71 -3.70 -6.57
C ILE A 307 -8.76 -4.88 -6.80
N PHE A 308 -9.19 -5.92 -7.52
CA PHE A 308 -8.34 -7.07 -7.80
C PHE A 308 -7.21 -6.70 -8.77
N ALA A 309 -7.52 -5.89 -9.78
CA ALA A 309 -6.52 -5.40 -10.72
C ALA A 309 -5.41 -4.59 -10.01
N VAL A 310 -5.78 -3.68 -9.11
CA VAL A 310 -4.82 -2.78 -8.44
C VAL A 310 -3.90 -3.46 -7.41
N LEU A 311 -4.08 -4.75 -7.10
CA LEU A 311 -3.16 -5.50 -6.22
C LEU A 311 -1.72 -5.53 -6.77
N MET A 312 -1.54 -5.34 -8.08
CA MET A 312 -0.23 -5.22 -8.75
C MET A 312 0.25 -3.76 -8.93
N ASP A 313 -0.50 -2.76 -8.47
CA ASP A 313 -0.33 -1.35 -8.90
C ASP A 313 0.23 -0.41 -7.83
N TYR A 314 0.31 -0.85 -6.57
CA TYR A 314 0.80 0.00 -5.48
C TYR A 314 2.22 -0.37 -5.03
N TYR A 315 2.81 0.40 -4.12
CA TYR A 315 4.04 0.05 -3.41
C TYR A 315 3.71 -0.06 -1.92
N GLN A 316 4.16 -1.13 -1.25
CA GLN A 316 3.86 -1.36 0.18
C GLN A 316 4.33 -0.19 1.04
N GLU A 317 5.54 0.31 0.78
CA GLU A 317 6.11 1.50 1.45
C GLU A 317 5.14 2.70 1.43
N ILE A 318 4.52 2.98 0.27
CA ILE A 318 3.54 4.09 0.16
C ILE A 318 2.30 3.82 1.02
N ILE A 319 1.84 2.58 1.10
CA ILE A 319 0.70 2.22 1.96
C ILE A 319 1.07 2.41 3.42
N ASP A 320 2.24 1.95 3.85
CA ASP A 320 2.71 2.05 5.23
C ASP A 320 2.98 3.50 5.65
N GLU A 321 3.63 4.30 4.80
CA GLU A 321 3.78 5.74 4.99
C GLU A 321 2.43 6.43 5.22
N ASN A 322 1.39 6.05 4.46
CA ASN A 322 0.07 6.62 4.63
C ASN A 322 -0.64 6.12 5.89
N LYS A 323 -0.46 4.85 6.30
CA LYS A 323 -0.96 4.35 7.59
C LYS A 323 -0.33 5.14 8.74
N ASP A 324 0.98 5.32 8.73
CA ASP A 324 1.72 6.07 9.75
C ASP A 324 1.33 7.55 9.78
N ALA A 325 1.19 8.18 8.62
CA ALA A 325 0.74 9.57 8.52
C ALA A 325 -0.67 9.75 9.10
N VAL A 326 -1.61 8.84 8.78
CA VAL A 326 -2.96 8.88 9.36
C VAL A 326 -2.93 8.69 10.87
N ARG A 327 -2.14 7.73 11.40
CA ARG A 327 -1.98 7.55 12.85
C ARG A 327 -1.50 8.83 13.54
N GLN A 328 -0.41 9.44 13.04
CA GLN A 328 0.15 10.66 13.63
C GLN A 328 -0.84 11.83 13.59
N LEU A 329 -1.63 11.96 12.52
CA LEU A 329 -2.64 13.00 12.41
C LEU A 329 -3.81 12.77 13.37
N LEU A 330 -4.22 11.52 13.57
CA LEU A 330 -5.23 11.16 14.57
C LEU A 330 -4.76 11.52 15.99
N GLU A 331 -3.51 11.20 16.33
CA GLU A 331 -2.90 11.59 17.61
C GLU A 331 -2.88 13.12 17.80
N GLN A 332 -2.58 13.88 16.73
CA GLN A 332 -2.63 15.34 16.74
C GLN A 332 -4.05 15.92 16.89
N GLU A 333 -5.09 15.22 16.43
CA GLU A 333 -6.48 15.67 16.59
C GLU A 333 -6.99 15.49 18.01
N MET A 334 -6.50 14.49 18.75
CA MET A 334 -6.90 14.27 20.15
C MET A 334 -6.33 15.33 21.10
N GLY A 335 -5.24 16.00 20.71
CA GLY A 335 -4.50 16.90 21.61
C GLY A 335 -3.70 16.13 22.67
N VAL A 336 -2.94 16.86 23.47
CA VAL A 336 -2.28 16.32 24.67
C VAL A 336 -2.78 17.13 25.84
N ASP A 337 -3.43 16.45 26.78
CA ASP A 337 -3.81 17.00 28.08
C ASP A 337 -2.92 16.30 29.12
N ASP A 338 -1.74 16.87 29.35
CA ASP A 338 -0.79 16.43 30.38
C ASP A 338 -0.47 17.60 31.31
N GLU A 339 -0.10 17.31 32.56
CA GLU A 339 0.10 18.31 33.62
C GLU A 339 1.14 19.39 33.26
N GLU A 340 2.03 19.11 32.31
CA GLU A 340 3.11 20.01 31.88
C GLU A 340 2.86 20.70 30.52
N VAL A 341 1.98 20.18 29.66
CA VAL A 341 1.74 20.71 28.32
C VAL A 341 0.26 20.55 27.94
N ASP A 342 -0.44 21.67 27.81
CA ASP A 342 -1.77 21.75 27.22
C ASP A 342 -1.64 22.11 25.74
N ARG A 343 -1.94 21.16 24.86
CA ARG A 343 -1.96 21.40 23.41
C ARG A 343 -3.34 21.09 22.85
N GLU A 344 -4.03 22.16 22.43
CA GLU A 344 -5.28 22.06 21.68
C GLU A 344 -5.12 21.17 20.43
N GLY A 345 -6.03 20.21 20.27
CA GLY A 345 -6.08 19.31 19.12
C GLY A 345 -6.29 20.06 17.81
N ARG A 346 -5.64 19.60 16.74
CA ARG A 346 -5.76 20.25 15.41
C ARG A 346 -6.92 19.66 14.62
N GLU A 347 -8.15 20.09 14.94
CA GLU A 347 -9.37 19.57 14.30
C GLU A 347 -9.29 19.61 12.76
N GLY A 348 -9.60 18.47 12.13
CA GLY A 348 -9.72 18.35 10.67
C GLY A 348 -8.43 18.05 9.91
N ALA A 349 -7.28 17.96 10.58
CA ALA A 349 -6.00 17.63 9.94
C ALA A 349 -6.01 16.25 9.27
N THR A 350 -6.60 15.25 9.92
CA THR A 350 -6.80 13.89 9.38
C THR A 350 -7.68 13.95 8.15
N ARG A 351 -8.85 14.61 8.22
CA ARG A 351 -9.77 14.74 7.07
C ARG A 351 -9.07 15.34 5.86
N ASP A 352 -8.34 16.43 6.05
CA ASP A 352 -7.66 17.13 4.97
C ASP A 352 -6.55 16.27 4.34
N TRP A 353 -5.88 15.44 5.14
CA TRP A 353 -4.96 14.43 4.62
C TRP A 353 -5.67 13.34 3.82
N LEU A 354 -6.78 12.80 4.32
CA LEU A 354 -7.57 11.79 3.59
C LEU A 354 -8.02 12.31 2.21
N TYR A 355 -8.39 13.58 2.08
CA TYR A 355 -8.73 14.17 0.78
C TYR A 355 -7.55 14.29 -0.19
N LYS A 356 -6.31 14.38 0.31
CA LYS A 356 -5.11 14.34 -0.51
C LYS A 356 -4.70 12.92 -0.86
N MET A 357 -4.73 12.02 0.13
CA MET A 357 -4.30 10.64 0.01
C MET A 357 -5.18 9.85 -0.97
N VAL A 358 -6.50 9.93 -0.81
CA VAL A 358 -7.45 9.08 -1.57
C VAL A 358 -7.29 9.19 -3.09
N PRO A 359 -7.22 10.39 -3.71
CA PRO A 359 -7.05 10.51 -5.15
C PRO A 359 -5.61 10.24 -5.64
N ASN A 360 -4.61 10.21 -4.76
CA ASN A 360 -3.21 9.99 -5.13
C ASN A 360 -2.80 8.50 -5.13
N LEU A 361 -3.62 7.63 -4.54
CA LEU A 361 -3.42 6.19 -4.58
C LEU A 361 -4.13 5.56 -5.80
N PRO A 362 -3.73 4.34 -6.23
CA PRO A 362 -4.46 3.62 -7.26
C PRO A 362 -5.95 3.50 -6.94
N PRO A 363 -6.82 3.41 -7.97
CA PRO A 363 -8.26 3.40 -7.79
C PRO A 363 -8.70 2.45 -6.67
N HIS A 364 -9.59 2.96 -5.81
CA HIS A 364 -10.17 2.23 -4.68
C HIS A 364 -9.25 1.91 -3.49
N LEU A 365 -7.92 1.98 -3.64
CA LEU A 365 -7.01 1.72 -2.52
C LEU A 365 -7.08 2.81 -1.45
N GLY A 366 -7.20 4.07 -1.86
CA GLY A 366 -7.26 5.17 -0.91
C GLY A 366 -8.48 5.11 0.02
N GLU A 367 -9.65 4.81 -0.54
CA GLU A 367 -10.87 4.63 0.26
C GLU A 367 -10.86 3.34 1.09
N LEU A 368 -10.21 2.28 0.60
CA LEU A 368 -9.99 1.05 1.37
C LEU A 368 -9.07 1.32 2.56
N LEU A 369 -8.02 2.12 2.37
CA LEU A 369 -7.12 2.53 3.44
C LEU A 369 -7.83 3.39 4.49
N VAL A 370 -8.74 4.30 4.07
CA VAL A 370 -9.59 5.03 5.03
C VAL A 370 -10.45 4.07 5.85
N LEU A 371 -11.09 3.10 5.20
CA LEU A 371 -11.89 2.09 5.88
C LEU A 371 -11.05 1.26 6.85
N TRP A 372 -9.83 0.90 6.44
CA TRP A 372 -8.89 0.18 7.28
C TRP A 372 -8.51 1.00 8.52
N CYS A 373 -8.10 2.27 8.35
CA CYS A 373 -7.75 3.16 9.45
C CYS A 373 -8.92 3.36 10.43
N PHE A 374 -10.14 3.50 9.91
CA PHE A 374 -11.35 3.64 10.72
C PHE A 374 -11.56 2.45 11.67
N HIS A 375 -11.28 1.23 11.20
CA HIS A 375 -11.42 0.03 12.01
C HIS A 375 -10.18 -0.34 12.83
N LYS A 376 -8.98 0.04 12.38
CA LYS A 376 -7.73 -0.25 13.09
C LYS A 376 -7.54 0.69 14.27
N TYR A 377 -7.85 1.96 14.09
CA TYR A 377 -7.65 3.01 15.09
C TYR A 377 -8.97 3.42 15.74
N LYS A 378 -9.87 2.48 16.06
CA LYS A 378 -11.22 2.76 16.59
C LYS A 378 -11.22 3.74 17.77
N ASP A 379 -10.20 3.69 18.62
CA ASP A 379 -10.08 4.55 19.80
C ASP A 379 -9.70 6.01 19.48
N MET A 380 -9.09 6.25 18.32
CA MET A 380 -8.64 7.59 17.89
C MET A 380 -9.44 8.15 16.71
N PHE A 381 -9.85 7.28 15.78
CA PHE A 381 -10.60 7.65 14.58
C PHE A 381 -12.07 7.84 14.91
N ASN A 382 -12.40 9.02 15.45
CA ASN A 382 -13.76 9.38 15.81
C ASN A 382 -14.71 9.27 14.59
N PRO A 383 -15.92 8.69 14.74
CA PRO A 383 -16.93 8.67 13.69
C PRO A 383 -17.26 10.05 13.07
N SER A 384 -17.06 11.15 13.80
CA SER A 384 -17.19 12.52 13.26
C SER A 384 -16.21 12.77 12.09
N ILE A 385 -14.98 12.29 12.18
CA ILE A 385 -13.95 12.40 11.12
C ILE A 385 -14.42 11.61 9.90
N ALA A 386 -14.89 10.38 10.09
CA ALA A 386 -15.38 9.51 9.01
C ALA A 386 -16.61 10.11 8.30
N LYS A 387 -17.55 10.68 9.07
CA LYS A 387 -18.70 11.42 8.54
C LYS A 387 -18.28 12.66 7.76
N SER A 388 -17.33 13.43 8.29
CA SER A 388 -16.80 14.64 7.67
C SER A 388 -16.12 14.31 6.33
N PHE A 389 -15.25 13.29 6.33
CA PHE A 389 -14.64 12.73 5.13
C PHE A 389 -15.71 12.39 4.09
N LEU A 390 -16.70 11.55 4.45
CA LEU A 390 -17.76 11.12 3.54
C LEU A 390 -18.62 12.29 3.03
N ALA A 391 -18.90 13.28 3.88
CA ALA A 391 -19.67 14.47 3.50
C ALA A 391 -18.96 15.29 2.41
N GLY A 392 -17.63 15.40 2.46
CA GLY A 392 -16.85 16.11 1.43
C GLY A 392 -16.70 15.36 0.10
N GLN A 393 -17.05 14.07 0.03
CA GLN A 393 -17.04 13.30 -1.23
C GLN A 393 -18.22 13.64 -2.16
N GLY A 394 -19.22 14.38 -1.68
CA GLY A 394 -20.31 14.89 -2.51
C GLY A 394 -21.55 15.32 -1.74
N THR A 395 -22.41 16.08 -2.41
CA THR A 395 -23.64 16.64 -1.82
C THR A 395 -24.83 15.67 -1.82
N THR A 396 -24.70 14.51 -2.46
CA THR A 396 -25.76 13.48 -2.51
C THR A 396 -25.18 12.10 -2.23
N ASN A 397 -25.99 11.19 -1.71
CA ASN A 397 -25.62 9.78 -1.50
C ASN A 397 -25.14 9.11 -2.80
N LYS A 398 -25.75 9.44 -3.94
CA LYS A 398 -25.31 8.94 -5.25
C LYS A 398 -23.91 9.43 -5.63
N ALA A 399 -23.59 10.70 -5.36
CA ALA A 399 -22.27 11.27 -5.63
C ALA A 399 -21.21 10.63 -4.73
N ARG A 400 -21.49 10.50 -3.42
CA ARG A 400 -20.61 9.86 -2.44
C ARG A 400 -20.32 8.41 -2.79
N ARG A 401 -21.35 7.63 -3.10
CA ARG A 401 -21.21 6.23 -3.55
C ARG A 401 -20.38 6.09 -4.83
N ARG A 402 -20.36 7.10 -5.70
CA ARG A 402 -19.54 7.09 -6.91
C ARG A 402 -18.08 7.46 -6.61
N ALA A 403 -17.85 8.39 -5.69
CA ALA A 403 -16.52 8.87 -5.33
C ALA A 403 -15.75 7.85 -4.47
N VAL A 404 -16.43 7.24 -3.51
CA VAL A 404 -15.85 6.27 -2.56
C VAL A 404 -16.77 5.03 -2.41
N PRO A 405 -16.94 4.21 -3.46
CA PRO A 405 -17.86 3.07 -3.44
C PRO A 405 -17.63 2.02 -2.34
N TYR A 406 -16.40 1.72 -1.98
CA TYR A 406 -16.05 0.73 -0.96
C TYR A 406 -16.26 1.32 0.44
N PHE A 407 -15.74 2.53 0.70
CA PHE A 407 -15.99 3.18 1.99
C PHE A 407 -17.49 3.39 2.23
N TYR A 408 -18.22 3.86 1.21
CA TYR A 408 -19.67 4.06 1.28
C TYR A 408 -20.43 2.74 1.53
N ARG A 409 -19.92 1.61 1.05
CA ARG A 409 -20.60 0.31 1.20
C ARG A 409 -20.61 -0.18 2.65
N TRP A 410 -19.55 0.10 3.41
CA TRP A 410 -19.36 -0.47 4.75
C TRP A 410 -19.33 0.57 5.88
N PHE A 411 -19.31 1.86 5.56
CA PHE A 411 -19.53 2.92 6.54
C PHE A 411 -20.93 3.49 6.43
N ASN A 412 -21.78 3.24 7.42
CA ASN A 412 -23.08 3.88 7.56
C ASN A 412 -23.03 4.97 8.64
N PRO A 413 -23.19 6.27 8.27
CA PRO A 413 -23.22 7.37 9.24
C PRO A 413 -24.28 7.24 10.34
N GLU A 414 -25.38 6.52 10.06
CA GLU A 414 -26.51 6.36 11.00
C GLU A 414 -26.17 5.43 12.17
N ASP A 415 -25.20 4.53 11.99
CA ASP A 415 -24.77 3.59 13.05
C ASP A 415 -24.00 4.29 14.17
N TYR A 416 -23.60 5.55 13.96
CA TYR A 416 -22.80 6.34 14.88
C TYR A 416 -23.49 7.67 15.17
N PRO A 417 -24.61 7.74 15.89
CA PRO A 417 -25.26 9.03 16.19
C PRO A 417 -24.27 9.99 16.87
N VAL A 418 -24.36 11.28 16.53
CA VAL A 418 -23.62 12.28 17.31
C VAL A 418 -24.29 12.32 18.67
N GLU A 419 -23.58 11.97 19.75
CA GLU A 419 -24.04 12.34 21.08
C GLU A 419 -24.03 13.87 21.12
N GLU A 420 -25.21 14.48 20.99
CA GLU A 420 -25.39 15.87 21.39
C GLU A 420 -25.13 15.90 22.89
N LEU A 421 -23.88 16.16 23.28
CA LEU A 421 -23.55 16.63 24.62
C LEU A 421 -24.33 17.94 24.77
N ASP A 422 -25.53 17.87 25.36
CA ASP A 422 -26.31 19.04 25.73
C ASP A 422 -25.45 19.85 26.71
N PRO A 423 -24.91 21.01 26.30
CA PRO A 423 -24.05 21.82 27.15
C PRO A 423 -24.81 22.39 28.36
N TYR A 424 -26.14 22.21 28.44
CA TYR A 424 -27.00 22.64 29.53
C TYR A 424 -27.50 21.49 30.42
N ALA A 425 -27.12 20.23 30.16
CA ALA A 425 -27.55 19.10 30.98
C ALA A 425 -27.04 19.17 32.43
N SER A 426 -25.94 19.90 32.69
CA SER A 426 -25.40 20.13 34.04
C SER A 426 -26.04 21.31 34.80
N GLU A 427 -26.84 22.16 34.16
CA GLU A 427 -27.46 23.33 34.82
C GLU A 427 -28.88 23.08 35.36
N SER A 428 -29.47 21.91 35.12
CA SER A 428 -30.83 21.59 35.58
C SER A 428 -30.89 20.73 36.85
N GLY A 429 -29.75 20.58 37.53
CA GLY A 429 -29.57 19.64 38.64
C GLY A 429 -29.43 20.24 40.03
N GLU A 430 -29.88 21.47 40.32
CA GLU A 430 -30.01 21.97 41.70
C GLU A 430 -31.12 23.04 41.78
N ALA A 431 -32.29 22.63 42.30
CA ALA A 431 -33.35 23.51 42.80
C ALA A 431 -33.95 22.94 44.08
#